data_AF-A0A087BGS1-F1
#
_entry.id   AF-A0A087BGS1-F1
#
_cell.length_a   1.000
_cell.length_b   1.000
_cell.length_c   1.000
_cell.angle_alpha   90.00
_cell.angle_beta   90.00
_cell.angle_gamma   90.00
#
_symmetry.space_group_name_H-M   'P 1'
#
loop_
_entity.id
_entity.type
_entity.pdbx_description
1 polymer ?
#
loop_
_entity_poly.entity_id
_entity_poly.type
_entity_poly.pdbx_seq_one_letter_code
_entity_poly.pdbx_strand_id
1 'polypeptide(L)'
;MTIDAVFIRGCWWLDTVQAARMLCIAPESLRRNRSTCRDLRGIECMVWHRSWLWRLDDVARVSQARLIAQCDQGDVDGSRMI
;
A
#
# COMPACT_ATOMS: atom_id res chain seq x y z
N MET A 1 -1.87 4.95 17.98
CA MET A 1 -2.45 6.28 17.68
C MET A 1 -2.81 6.27 16.21
N THR A 2 -4.09 6.45 15.91
CA THR A 2 -4.63 6.51 14.55
C THR A 2 -4.69 7.99 14.18
N ILE A 3 -4.20 8.35 12.99
CA ILE A 3 -4.25 9.72 12.49
C ILE A 3 -5.19 9.70 11.29
N ASP A 4 -6.23 10.54 11.30
CA ASP A 4 -7.11 10.68 10.14
C ASP A 4 -6.31 11.11 8.90
N ALA A 5 -6.82 10.83 7.71
CA ALA A 5 -6.16 11.27 6.49
C ALA A 5 -5.92 12.79 6.52
N VAL A 6 -4.69 13.21 6.24
CA VAL A 6 -4.28 14.62 6.29
C VAL A 6 -3.88 15.14 4.91
N PHE A 7 -4.28 16.37 4.61
CA PHE A 7 -3.92 17.05 3.36
C PHE A 7 -2.72 17.97 3.58
N ILE A 8 -1.57 17.62 2.99
CA ILE A 8 -0.31 18.34 3.17
C ILE A 8 0.36 18.51 1.81
N ARG A 9 0.73 19.75 1.48
CA ARG A 9 1.44 20.12 0.23
C ARG A 9 0.74 19.64 -1.05
N GLY A 10 -0.59 19.72 -1.08
CA GLY A 10 -1.37 19.35 -2.27
C GLY A 10 -1.65 17.85 -2.41
N CYS A 11 -1.32 17.03 -1.41
CA CYS A 11 -1.55 15.59 -1.44
C CYS A 11 -2.23 15.08 -0.17
N TRP A 12 -3.00 14.00 -0.30
CA TRP A 12 -3.55 13.26 0.83
C TRP A 12 -2.56 12.24 1.36
N TRP A 13 -2.47 12.14 2.68
CA TRP A 13 -1.58 11.24 3.39
C TRP A 13 -2.35 10.38 4.36
N LEU A 14 -2.02 9.10 4.39
CA LEU A 14 -2.61 8.10 5.26
C LEU A 14 -1.65 7.72 6.38
N ASP A 15 -2.20 7.37 7.54
CA ASP A 15 -1.39 6.68 8.54
C ASP A 15 -1.03 5.26 8.08
N THR A 16 -0.12 4.63 8.83
CA THR A 16 0.37 3.29 8.48
C THR A 16 -0.72 2.22 8.54
N VAL A 17 -1.73 2.38 9.40
CA VAL A 17 -2.80 1.39 9.54
C VAL A 17 -3.73 1.44 8.33
N GLN A 18 -4.11 2.64 7.90
CA GLN A 18 -4.93 2.87 6.71
C GLN A 18 -4.23 2.42 5.44
N ALA A 19 -2.96 2.79 5.25
CA ALA A 19 -2.18 2.35 4.09
C ALA A 19 -2.04 0.83 4.05
N ALA A 20 -1.76 0.18 5.19
CA ALA A 20 -1.63 -1.26 5.27
C ALA A 20 -2.95 -2.00 4.96
N ARG A 21 -4.09 -1.44 5.39
CA ARG A 21 -5.43 -1.96 5.03
C ARG A 21 -5.68 -1.89 3.53
N MET A 22 -5.38 -0.78 2.87
CA MET A 22 -5.53 -0.66 1.41
C MET A 22 -4.63 -1.62 0.63
N LEU A 23 -3.48 -1.96 1.19
CA LEU A 23 -2.51 -2.87 0.58
C LEU A 23 -2.72 -4.34 0.97
N CYS A 24 -3.72 -4.63 1.82
CA CYS A 24 -4.01 -5.95 2.37
C CYS A 24 -2.78 -6.62 3.04
N ILE A 25 -1.99 -5.86 3.81
CA ILE A 25 -0.82 -6.36 4.54
C ILE A 25 -0.84 -5.91 6.01
N ALA A 26 -0.02 -6.55 6.83
CA ALA A 26 0.19 -6.10 8.21
C ALA A 26 0.92 -4.73 8.25
N PRO A 27 0.52 -3.80 9.14
CA PRO A 27 1.18 -2.49 9.31
C PRO A 27 2.69 -2.58 9.57
N GLU A 28 3.13 -3.61 10.28
CA GLU A 28 4.53 -3.87 10.57
C GLU A 28 5.29 -4.31 9.33
N SER A 29 4.65 -5.12 8.47
CA SER A 29 5.22 -5.55 7.19
C SER A 29 5.41 -4.38 6.25
N LEU A 30 4.46 -3.42 6.21
CA LEU A 30 4.59 -2.20 5.42
C LEU A 30 5.84 -1.39 5.82
N ARG A 31 6.07 -1.21 7.13
CA ARG A 31 7.24 -0.49 7.66
C ARG A 31 8.55 -1.22 7.40
N ARG A 32 8.59 -2.54 7.67
CA ARG A 32 9.82 -3.34 7.53
C ARG A 32 10.24 -3.56 6.07
N ASN A 33 9.26 -3.74 5.19
CA ASN A 33 9.53 -4.17 3.81
C ASN A 33 9.55 -3.03 2.80
N ARG A 34 9.35 -1.77 3.22
CA ARG A 34 9.38 -0.62 2.32
C ARG A 34 10.63 -0.57 1.45
N SER A 35 11.80 -0.84 2.04
CA SER A 35 13.09 -0.79 1.33
C SER A 35 13.43 -2.07 0.58
N THR A 36 12.74 -3.19 0.84
CA THR A 36 13.07 -4.50 0.25
C THR A 36 12.07 -4.92 -0.83
N CYS A 37 10.81 -4.54 -0.70
CA CYS A 37 9.74 -4.89 -1.63
C CYS A 37 9.66 -3.88 -2.78
N ARG A 38 9.75 -4.38 -4.03
CA ARG A 38 9.84 -3.53 -5.23
C ARG A 38 8.62 -2.62 -5.41
N ASP A 39 7.44 -3.13 -5.12
CA ASP A 39 6.17 -2.41 -5.22
C ASP A 39 6.03 -1.34 -4.11
N LEU A 40 6.49 -1.63 -2.89
CA LEU A 40 6.45 -0.67 -1.76
C LEU A 40 7.50 0.45 -1.86
N ARG A 41 8.62 0.22 -2.56
CA ARG A 41 9.66 1.25 -2.76
C ARG A 41 9.16 2.49 -3.47
N GLY A 42 8.14 2.34 -4.32
CA GLY A 42 7.54 3.43 -5.08
C GLY A 42 6.54 4.27 -4.29
N ILE A 43 6.29 3.95 -3.01
CA ILE A 43 5.35 4.69 -2.17
C ILE A 43 6.11 5.81 -1.44
N GLU A 44 5.75 7.05 -1.76
CA GLU A 44 6.24 8.21 -1.04
C GLU A 44 5.74 8.16 0.41
N CYS A 45 6.67 8.38 1.35
CA CYS A 45 6.33 8.43 2.76
C CYS A 45 7.14 9.52 3.46
N MET A 46 6.55 10.07 4.52
CA MET A 46 7.22 11.04 5.38
C MET A 46 6.98 10.73 6.85
N VAL A 47 7.88 11.20 7.71
CA VAL A 47 7.69 11.15 9.16
C VAL A 47 7.04 12.46 9.59
N TRP A 48 5.86 12.36 10.19
CA TRP A 48 5.16 13.50 10.77
C TRP A 48 5.00 13.28 12.27
N HIS A 49 5.62 14.17 13.05
CA HIS A 49 5.81 14.02 14.48
C HIS A 49 6.45 12.66 14.84
N ARG A 50 5.64 11.66 15.21
CA ARG A 50 6.08 10.31 15.59
C ARG A 50 5.45 9.21 14.74
N SER A 51 4.77 9.59 13.64
CA SER A 51 4.00 8.68 12.81
C SER A 51 4.50 8.71 11.37
N TRP A 52 4.46 7.53 10.74
CA TRP A 52 4.75 7.38 9.32
C TRP A 52 3.47 7.64 8.53
N LEU A 53 3.56 8.61 7.62
CA LEU A 53 2.53 8.95 6.68
C LEU A 53 2.89 8.45 5.29
N TRP A 54 1.89 7.94 4.58
CA TRP A 54 2.03 7.33 3.27
C TRP A 54 1.15 8.06 2.28
N ARG A 55 1.71 8.44 1.13
CA ARG A 55 0.97 9.19 0.12
C ARG A 55 -0.16 8.34 -0.45
N LEU A 56 -1.38 8.87 -0.41
CA LEU A 56 -2.59 8.14 -0.81
C LEU A 56 -2.51 7.66 -2.27
N ASP A 57 -2.11 8.53 -3.20
CA ASP A 57 -2.08 8.21 -4.64
C ASP A 57 -1.18 7.01 -4.94
N ASP A 58 0.00 6.97 -4.30
CA ASP A 58 0.95 5.88 -4.49
C ASP A 58 0.43 4.57 -3.87
N VAL A 59 -0.17 4.66 -2.68
CA VAL A 59 -0.81 3.51 -2.01
C VAL A 59 -1.94 2.95 -2.89
N ALA A 60 -2.78 3.82 -3.45
CA ALA A 60 -3.88 3.44 -4.33
C ALA A 60 -3.36 2.76 -5.61
N ARG A 61 -2.31 3.31 -6.24
CA ARG A 61 -1.68 2.71 -7.42
C ARG A 61 -1.12 1.31 -7.13
N VAL A 62 -0.44 1.12 -6.01
CA VAL A 62 0.10 -0.20 -5.63
C VAL A 62 -1.03 -1.17 -5.29
N SER A 63 -2.08 -0.71 -4.58
CA SER A 63 -3.27 -1.51 -4.29
C SER A 63 -3.94 -2.00 -5.58
N GLN A 64 -4.14 -1.11 -6.54
CA GLN A 64 -4.68 -1.45 -7.86
C GLN A 64 -3.82 -2.48 -8.59
N ALA A 65 -2.49 -2.28 -8.63
CA ALA A 65 -1.58 -3.22 -9.30
C ALA A 65 -1.62 -4.63 -8.67
N ARG A 66 -1.75 -4.71 -7.33
CA ARG A 66 -1.89 -5.99 -6.62
C ARG A 66 -3.22 -6.67 -6.92
N LEU A 67 -4.32 -5.91 -6.98
CA LEU A 67 -5.63 -6.46 -7.33
C LEU A 67 -5.63 -7.02 -8.76
N ILE A 68 -5.05 -6.31 -9.72
CA ILE A 68 -4.92 -6.79 -11.11
C ILE A 68 -4.10 -8.08 -11.15
N ALA A 69 -2.94 -8.13 -10.49
CA ALA A 69 -2.10 -9.32 -10.47
C ALA A 69 -2.79 -10.54 -9.81
N GLN A 70 -3.68 -10.31 -8.84
CA GLN A 70 -4.49 -11.37 -8.23
C GLN A 70 -5.58 -11.89 -9.18
N CYS A 71 -6.22 -11.01 -9.95
CA CYS A 71 -7.17 -11.40 -10.98
C CYS A 71 -6.50 -12.24 -12.07
N ASP A 72 -5.35 -11.79 -12.58
CA ASP A 72 -4.61 -12.50 -13.63
C ASP A 72 -4.16 -13.91 -13.17
N GLN A 73 -3.81 -14.07 -11.89
CA GLN A 73 -3.42 -15.36 -11.33
C GLN A 73 -4.61 -16.34 -11.21
N GLY A 74 -5.82 -15.83 -11.03
CA GLY A 74 -7.05 -16.63 -10.91
C GLY A 74 -7.48 -17.28 -12.23
N ASP A 75 -7.20 -16.65 -13.38
CA ASP A 75 -7.57 -17.19 -14.71
C ASP A 75 -6.65 -18.35 -15.15
N VAL A 76 -5.41 -18.42 -14.64
CA VAL A 76 -4.45 -19.46 -15.01
C VAL A 76 -4.75 -20.80 -14.33
N ASP A 77 -5.29 -20.79 -13.10
CA ASP A 77 -5.64 -22.01 -12.37
C ASP A 77 -6.92 -22.69 -12.89
N GLY A 78 -7.81 -21.94 -13.56
CA GLY A 78 -9.00 -22.49 -14.21
C GLY A 78 -8.73 -23.29 -15.50
N SER A 79 -7.56 -23.13 -16.12
CA SER A 79 -7.21 -23.78 -17.39
C SER A 79 -6.50 -25.13 -17.24
N ARG A 80 -6.33 -25.63 -16.01
CA ARG A 80 -5.61 -26.89 -15.73
C ARG A 80 -6.53 -28.11 -15.50
N MET A 81 -7.80 -27.98 -15.90
CA MET A 81 -8.86 -28.98 -15.74
C MET A 81 -9.49 -29.38 -17.08
N ILE A 82 -8.67 -29.70 -18.09
CA ILE A 82 -9.10 -30.46 -19.28
C ILE A 82 -8.01 -31.46 -19.66
#